data_AF-A0AA45L7R5-F1
#
_entry.id   AF-A0AA45L7R5-F1
#
_cell.length_a   1.000
_cell.length_b   1.000
_cell.length_c   1.000
_cell.angle_alpha   90.00
_cell.angle_beta   90.00
_cell.angle_gamma   90.00
#
_symmetry.space_group_name_H-M   'P 1'
#
loop_
_entity.id
_entity.type
_entity.pdbx_description
1 polymer ?
#
loop_
_entity_poly.entity_id
_entity_poly.type
_entity_poly.pdbx_seq_one_letter_code
_entity_poly.pdbx_strand_id
1 'polypeptide(L)'
;MTRACIAGRTRYQRPSGRNGSGRSPTPPKRFHHLWHIEGHQPAEALRRAQTWLRDTNNAEKAADLTTTGDKRLARALRLRDPSEHAHRHPRDWAAFSYHCT
;
A
#
# COMPACT_ATOMS: atom_id res chain seq x y z
N MET A 1 40.42 -1.11 20.98
CA MET A 1 40.03 0.11 20.23
C MET A 1 38.87 -0.21 19.32
N THR A 2 38.02 0.78 19.09
CA THR A 2 36.58 0.68 18.83
C THR A 2 36.23 0.66 17.32
N ARG A 3 35.08 0.02 17.02
CA ARG A 3 34.11 0.11 15.88
C ARG A 3 34.34 1.28 14.91
N ALA A 4 33.99 1.23 13.61
CA ALA A 4 32.69 0.83 13.08
C ALA A 4 32.72 0.82 11.53
N CYS A 5 32.03 -0.14 10.91
CA CYS A 5 31.58 -0.03 9.52
C CYS A 5 30.21 0.68 9.51
N ILE A 6 30.11 1.84 8.86
CA ILE A 6 28.85 2.60 8.73
C ILE A 6 28.30 2.46 7.31
N ALA A 7 27.19 1.73 7.26
CA ALA A 7 25.99 1.91 6.42
C ALA A 7 26.06 2.85 5.21
N GLY A 8 25.98 2.25 4.01
CA GLY A 8 25.54 2.92 2.80
C GLY A 8 24.09 3.38 2.90
N ARG A 9 23.88 4.67 3.15
CA ARG A 9 22.58 5.34 3.05
C ARG A 9 22.24 5.56 1.57
N THR A 10 21.41 4.70 0.99
CA THR A 10 20.64 5.07 -0.21
C THR A 10 19.62 6.14 0.19
N ARG A 11 19.93 7.38 -0.20
CA ARG A 11 19.12 8.57 0.02
C ARG A 11 17.90 8.51 -0.90
N TYR A 12 16.77 7.98 -0.41
CA TYR A 12 15.50 8.02 -1.12
C TYR A 12 15.03 9.48 -1.22
N GLN A 13 15.24 10.11 -2.37
CA GLN A 13 14.75 11.45 -2.67
C GLN A 13 13.22 11.40 -2.75
N ARG A 14 12.55 12.06 -1.79
CA ARG A 14 11.12 12.36 -1.86
C ARG A 14 10.87 13.37 -2.99
N PRO A 15 10.02 13.09 -3.98
CA PRO A 15 9.53 14.13 -4.86
C PRO A 15 8.47 14.95 -4.14
N SER A 16 8.74 16.25 -3.98
CA SER A 16 7.80 17.26 -3.54
C SER A 16 6.92 17.72 -4.71
N GLY A 17 5.62 17.86 -4.45
CA GLY A 17 4.71 18.70 -5.25
C GLY A 17 3.74 17.96 -6.19
N ARG A 18 2.45 17.93 -5.81
CA ARG A 18 1.35 18.62 -6.51
C ARG A 18 -0.03 18.19 -5.97
N ASN A 19 -0.86 19.20 -5.74
CA ASN A 19 -2.28 19.12 -5.41
C ASN A 19 -3.08 18.57 -6.61
N GLY A 20 -4.09 17.73 -6.37
CA GLY A 20 -5.07 17.32 -7.38
C GLY A 20 -5.48 15.85 -7.30
N SER A 21 -6.79 15.62 -7.25
CA SER A 21 -7.56 14.40 -7.55
C SER A 21 -7.23 13.10 -6.78
N GLY A 22 -8.14 12.70 -5.90
CA GLY A 22 -8.59 11.32 -5.74
C GLY A 22 -7.56 10.19 -5.80
N ARG A 23 -6.42 10.29 -5.09
CA ARG A 23 -5.49 9.16 -5.01
C ARG A 23 -6.18 8.00 -4.29
N SER A 24 -6.49 6.97 -5.07
CA SER A 24 -6.84 5.65 -4.56
C SER A 24 -5.83 5.23 -3.48
N PRO A 25 -6.28 4.64 -2.36
CA PRO A 25 -5.39 4.02 -1.39
C PRO A 25 -4.45 3.09 -2.15
N THR A 26 -3.17 3.45 -2.20
CA THR A 26 -2.19 2.65 -2.92
C THR A 26 -1.85 1.41 -2.07
N PRO A 27 -1.47 0.29 -2.70
CA PRO A 27 -1.08 -0.94 -2.02
C PRO A 27 0.27 -0.96 -1.25
N PRO A 28 1.19 0.03 -1.28
CA PRO A 28 2.56 -0.24 -0.84
C PRO A 28 2.67 -0.48 0.67
N LYS A 29 1.74 0.01 1.50
CA LYS A 29 1.85 -0.19 2.95
C LYS A 29 1.53 -1.59 3.42
N ARG A 30 0.46 -2.22 2.90
CA ARG A 30 0.16 -3.61 3.23
C ARG A 30 1.27 -4.53 2.71
N PHE A 31 1.80 -4.23 1.52
CA PHE A 31 2.99 -4.92 0.99
C PHE A 31 4.19 -4.82 1.93
N HIS A 32 4.56 -3.61 2.41
CA HIS A 32 5.68 -3.44 3.32
C HIS A 32 5.47 -4.17 4.66
N HIS A 33 4.24 -4.20 5.18
CA HIS A 33 3.94 -4.97 6.38
C HIS A 33 4.15 -6.47 6.14
N LEU A 34 3.57 -7.02 5.07
CA LEU A 34 3.70 -8.44 4.73
C LEU A 34 5.16 -8.85 4.48
N TRP A 35 5.94 -7.99 3.83
CA TRP A 35 7.34 -8.29 3.54
C TRP A 35 8.27 -8.09 4.73
N HIS A 36 8.22 -6.94 5.40
CA HIS A 36 9.21 -6.60 6.43
C HIS A 36 8.80 -7.00 7.85
N ILE A 37 7.50 -7.13 8.13
CA ILE A 37 6.99 -7.49 9.46
C ILE A 37 6.61 -8.96 9.50
N GLU A 38 5.83 -9.45 8.53
CA GLU A 38 5.41 -10.85 8.48
C GLU A 38 6.44 -11.77 7.78
N GLY A 39 7.45 -11.22 7.12
CA GLY A 39 8.57 -11.98 6.55
C GLY A 39 8.24 -12.74 5.26
N HIS A 40 7.15 -12.43 4.58
CA HIS A 40 6.80 -13.06 3.30
C HIS A 40 7.81 -12.72 2.20
N GLN A 41 7.99 -13.64 1.26
CA GLN A 41 8.77 -13.37 0.05
C GLN A 41 8.15 -12.20 -0.73
N PRO A 42 8.96 -11.33 -1.37
CA PRO A 42 8.43 -10.12 -2.03
C PRO A 42 7.30 -10.39 -3.02
N ALA A 43 7.42 -11.43 -3.85
CA ALA A 43 6.40 -11.80 -4.82
C ALA A 43 5.10 -12.27 -4.15
N GLU A 44 5.20 -12.98 -3.03
CA GLU A 44 4.05 -13.44 -2.26
C GLU A 44 3.39 -12.28 -1.50
N ALA A 45 4.18 -11.43 -0.87
CA ALA A 45 3.73 -10.23 -0.19
C ALA A 45 2.97 -9.31 -1.15
N LEU A 46 3.47 -9.13 -2.38
CA LEU A 46 2.81 -8.32 -3.40
C LEU A 46 1.47 -8.92 -3.83
N ARG A 47 1.44 -10.24 -4.12
CA ARG A 47 0.22 -10.94 -4.50
C ARG A 47 -0.84 -10.83 -3.40
N ARG A 48 -0.46 -11.09 -2.15
CA ARG A 48 -1.37 -10.98 -0.99
C ARG A 48 -1.87 -9.55 -0.79
N ALA A 49 -1.02 -8.54 -0.93
CA ALA A 49 -1.42 -7.14 -0.84
C ALA A 49 -2.40 -6.74 -1.95
N GLN A 50 -2.19 -7.23 -3.16
CA GLN A 50 -3.10 -7.03 -4.29
C GLN A 50 -4.44 -7.73 -4.06
N THR A 51 -4.46 -9.01 -3.67
CA THR A 51 -5.70 -9.73 -3.34
C THR A 51 -6.48 -9.00 -2.24
N TRP A 52 -5.79 -8.59 -1.16
CA TRP A 52 -6.39 -7.79 -0.10
C TRP A 52 -7.03 -6.51 -0.65
N LEU A 53 -6.33 -5.75 -1.49
CA LEU A 53 -6.84 -4.50 -2.05
C LEU A 53 -8.11 -4.71 -2.89
N ARG A 54 -8.19 -5.82 -3.64
CA ARG A 54 -9.32 -6.16 -4.52
C ARG A 54 -10.54 -6.60 -3.74
N ASP A 55 -10.33 -7.51 -2.80
CA ASP A 55 -11.43 -8.30 -2.23
C ASP A 55 -12.00 -7.65 -0.97
N THR A 56 -11.25 -6.76 -0.32
CA THR A 56 -11.73 -6.06 0.89
C THR A 56 -12.49 -4.78 0.58
N ASN A 57 -13.50 -4.50 1.41
CA ASN A 57 -14.25 -3.24 1.37
C ASN A 57 -13.52 -2.13 2.15
N ASN A 58 -14.01 -0.89 2.05
CA ASN A 58 -13.38 0.26 2.70
C ASN A 58 -13.34 0.15 4.24
N ALA A 59 -14.35 -0.47 4.87
CA ALA A 59 -14.38 -0.66 6.32
C ALA A 59 -13.29 -1.63 6.81
N GLU A 60 -13.15 -2.77 6.14
CA GLU A 60 -12.11 -3.77 6.40
C GLU A 60 -10.72 -3.18 6.19
N LYS A 61 -10.52 -2.42 5.10
CA LYS A 61 -9.26 -1.71 4.85
C LYS A 61 -8.94 -0.72 5.97
N ALA A 62 -9.93 0.04 6.43
CA ALA A 62 -9.74 1.01 7.50
C ALA A 62 -9.40 0.35 8.85
N ALA A 63 -10.03 -0.78 9.17
CA ALA A 63 -9.74 -1.55 10.37
C ALA A 63 -8.30 -2.10 10.33
N ASP A 64 -7.93 -2.76 9.23
CA ASP A 64 -6.61 -3.33 9.03
C ASP A 64 -5.50 -2.27 9.10
N LEU A 65 -5.67 -1.15 8.39
CA LEU A 65 -4.72 -0.05 8.41
C LEU A 65 -4.61 0.64 9.78
N THR A 66 -5.67 0.61 10.59
CA THR A 66 -5.60 1.10 11.97
C THR A 66 -4.69 0.21 12.81
N THR A 67 -4.81 -1.11 12.66
CA THR A 67 -3.95 -2.12 13.32
C THR A 67 -2.49 -2.00 12.87
N THR A 68 -2.25 -1.83 11.58
CA THR A 68 -0.90 -1.64 11.01
C THR A 68 -0.30 -0.26 11.32
N GLY A 69 -1.09 0.68 11.84
CA GLY A 69 -0.63 1.99 12.32
C GLY A 69 -0.76 3.15 11.33
N ASP A 70 -1.40 2.97 10.17
CA ASP A 70 -1.65 4.06 9.22
C ASP A 70 -2.98 4.78 9.44
N LYS A 71 -3.03 5.56 10.51
CA LYS A 71 -4.22 6.30 10.93
C LYS A 71 -4.70 7.32 9.88
N ARG A 72 -3.81 7.86 9.04
CA ARG A 72 -4.17 8.86 8.02
C ARG A 72 -4.96 8.22 6.88
N LEU A 73 -4.50 7.08 6.38
CA LEU A 73 -5.19 6.35 5.31
C LEU A 73 -6.48 5.71 5.81
N ALA A 74 -6.47 5.15 7.03
CA ALA A 74 -7.67 4.64 7.68
C ALA A 74 -8.75 5.73 7.83
N ARG A 75 -8.37 6.96 8.21
CA ARG A 75 -9.31 8.09 8.27
C ARG A 75 -9.89 8.43 6.89
N ALA A 76 -9.06 8.44 5.84
CA ALA A 76 -9.54 8.74 4.49
C ALA A 76 -10.53 7.69 3.97
N LEU A 77 -10.34 6.41 4.32
CA LEU A 77 -11.25 5.32 3.97
C LEU A 77 -12.58 5.39 4.72
N ARG A 78 -12.57 5.81 6.00
CA ARG A 78 -13.80 6.01 6.79
C ARG A 78 -14.70 7.13 6.27
N LEU A 79 -14.17 8.03 5.43
CA LEU A 79 -14.94 9.10 4.78
C LEU A 79 -15.65 8.62 3.50
N ARG A 80 -15.39 7.38 3.06
CA ARG A 80 -16.05 6.76 1.91
C ARG A 80 -17.16 5.83 2.37
N ASP A 81 -17.96 5.34 1.43
CA ASP A 81 -18.93 4.29 1.71
C ASP A 81 -18.21 3.05 2.28
N PRO A 82 -18.58 2.58 3.48
CA PRO A 82 -17.91 1.45 4.14
C PRO A 82 -18.06 0.13 3.36
N SER A 83 -19.14 -0.04 2.61
CA SER A 83 -19.46 -1.26 1.84
C SER A 83 -18.83 -1.28 0.44
N GLU A 84 -18.31 -0.14 -0.02
CA GLU A 84 -17.76 -0.01 -1.36
C GLU A 84 -16.42 -0.77 -1.49
N HIS A 85 -16.33 -1.55 -2.55
CA HIS A 85 -15.08 -2.18 -2.98
C HIS A 85 -14.38 -1.26 -4.00
N ALA A 86 -13.75 -0.20 -3.51
CA ALA A 86 -13.18 0.89 -4.31
C ALA A 86 -12.09 0.48 -5.34
N HIS A 87 -11.68 -0.79 -5.33
CA HIS A 87 -10.68 -1.34 -6.23
C HIS A 87 -11.16 -2.68 -6.81
N ARG A 88 -12.46 -2.94 -6.90
CA ARG A 88 -12.94 -4.18 -7.54
C ARG A 88 -12.93 -4.07 -9.06
N HIS A 89 -13.07 -2.86 -9.60
CA HIS A 89 -13.31 -2.67 -11.02
C HIS A 89 -11.98 -2.77 -11.79
N PRO A 90 -11.92 -3.52 -12.92
CA PRO A 90 -10.68 -3.69 -13.69
C PRO A 90 -9.97 -2.39 -14.09
N ARG A 91 -10.72 -1.30 -14.27
CA ARG A 91 -10.17 0.05 -14.53
C ARG A 91 -9.17 0.51 -13.46
N ASP A 92 -9.35 0.11 -12.20
CA ASP A 92 -8.45 0.48 -11.09
C ASP A 92 -7.09 -0.25 -11.17
N TRP A 93 -7.00 -1.25 -12.05
CA TRP A 93 -5.85 -2.17 -12.22
C TRP A 93 -5.30 -2.14 -13.64
N ALA A 94 -6.05 -1.57 -14.59
CA ALA A 94 -5.66 -1.48 -15.99
C ALA A 94 -4.30 -0.77 -16.15
N ALA A 95 -4.00 0.22 -15.30
CA ALA A 95 -2.70 0.89 -15.27
C ALA A 95 -1.53 -0.02 -14.83
N PHE A 96 -1.81 -1.16 -14.21
CA PHE A 96 -0.83 -2.18 -13.80
C PHE A 96 -0.83 -3.39 -14.74
N SER A 97 -1.68 -3.41 -15.76
CA SER A 97 -1.70 -4.49 -16.75
C SER A 97 -0.57 -4.27 -17.75
N TYR A 98 0.45 -5.13 -17.69
CA TYR A 98 1.51 -5.16 -18.68
C TYR A 98 0.91 -5.65 -20.00
N HIS A 99 0.76 -4.76 -20.98
CA HIS A 99 0.53 -5.18 -22.36
C HIS A 99 1.86 -5.73 -22.89
N CYS A 100 1.99 -7.06 -22.97
CA CYS A 100 2.96 -7.66 -23.86
C CYS A 100 2.46 -7.39 -25.29
N THR A 101 3.08 -6.43 -25.96
CA THR A 101 3.04 -6.32 -27.43
C THR A 101 4.45 -6.54 -27.95
#